data_AF-A0A176RTI7-F1
#
_entry.id   AF-A0A176RTI7-F1
#
_cell.length_a   1.000
_cell.length_b   1.000
_cell.length_c   1.000
_cell.angle_alpha   90.00
_cell.angle_beta   90.00
_cell.angle_gamma   90.00
#
_symmetry.space_group_name_H-M   'P 1'
#
loop_
_entity.id
_entity.type
_entity.pdbx_description
1 polymer ?
#
loop_
_entity_poly.entity_id
_entity_poly.type
_entity_poly.pdbx_seq_one_letter_code
_entity_poly.pdbx_strand_id
1 'polypeptide(L)'
;MKLNLKVTPSLIKQYKKLLISDWSEKTLPNILSLADKFFINCDLPPGFTPSIEAKSQLSKMNVASFPPHLINYLQAFTAQLNGIPSLPKKMPKRRSPLKIEHARLILEISYNFTFPIFAENRNDINSLGGEIGFLRDIQSLLFLLTTEYVLPVLQKEQMTEELNLITLILLSHCLIAWHDNPAHQNHLLYVLFENLGFYELARERLYTAFKLTSPFEHEYMTKVQAYWTALIDAKRFDEAEEFLLRVLRHSPEEHFEELKEIIQLNFELHYQ
;
A
#
# COMPACT_ATOMS: atom_id res chain seq x y z
N MET A 1 14.80 -22.63 7.59
CA MET A 1 15.62 -22.27 6.41
C MET A 1 15.51 -20.77 6.19
N LYS A 2 16.57 -20.00 6.37
CA LYS A 2 16.51 -18.54 6.14
C LYS A 2 16.38 -18.27 4.63
N LEU A 3 15.36 -17.52 4.23
CA LEU A 3 15.22 -17.04 2.86
C LEU A 3 16.13 -15.82 2.72
N ASN A 4 17.17 -15.92 1.91
CA ASN A 4 18.14 -14.84 1.73
C ASN A 4 17.87 -14.10 0.42
N LEU A 5 17.33 -12.90 0.54
CA LEU A 5 16.99 -12.03 -0.59
C LEU A 5 18.25 -11.39 -1.16
N LYS A 6 18.38 -11.43 -2.48
CA LYS A 6 19.53 -10.89 -3.22
C LYS A 6 19.04 -9.94 -4.30
N VAL A 7 19.63 -8.76 -4.36
CA VAL A 7 19.40 -7.80 -5.44
C VAL A 7 20.58 -7.80 -6.40
N THR A 8 20.32 -7.55 -7.69
CA THR A 8 21.36 -7.36 -8.70
C THR A 8 21.37 -5.91 -9.18
N PRO A 9 22.51 -5.40 -9.69
CA PRO A 9 22.57 -4.05 -10.27
C PRO A 9 21.54 -3.81 -11.39
N SER A 10 21.18 -4.86 -12.13
CA SER A 10 20.14 -4.79 -13.17
C SER A 10 18.75 -4.53 -12.59
N LEU A 11 18.40 -5.17 -11.46
CA LEU A 11 17.13 -4.94 -10.76
C LEU A 11 17.08 -3.53 -10.18
N ILE A 12 18.17 -3.05 -9.57
CA ILE A 12 18.26 -1.66 -9.06
C ILE A 12 18.07 -0.66 -10.20
N LYS A 13 18.69 -0.89 -11.37
CA LYS A 13 18.52 -0.02 -12.53
C LYS A 13 17.08 0.02 -13.04
N GLN A 14 16.40 -1.12 -13.07
CA GLN A 14 14.98 -1.20 -13.43
C GLN A 14 14.10 -0.46 -12.41
N TYR A 15 14.34 -0.67 -11.12
CA TYR A 15 13.62 0.04 -10.05
C TYR A 15 13.80 1.56 -10.14
N LYS A 16 15.05 2.04 -10.28
CA LYS A 16 15.33 3.48 -10.45
C LYS A 16 14.62 4.07 -11.66
N LYS A 17 14.52 3.33 -12.77
CA LYS A 17 13.77 3.78 -13.95
C LYS A 17 12.28 3.94 -13.67
N LEU A 18 11.70 3.08 -12.84
CA LEU A 18 10.30 3.17 -12.43
C LEU A 18 10.04 4.37 -11.51
N LEU A 19 10.97 4.66 -10.59
CA LEU A 19 10.85 5.81 -9.67
C LEU A 19 10.81 7.16 -10.39
N ILE A 20 11.47 7.28 -11.55
CA ILE A 20 11.49 8.53 -12.34
C ILE A 20 10.50 8.52 -13.51
N SER A 21 9.70 7.47 -13.64
CA SER A 21 8.68 7.39 -14.68
C SER A 21 7.37 7.98 -14.20
N ASP A 22 6.53 8.44 -15.13
CA ASP A 22 5.16 8.83 -14.80
C ASP A 22 4.39 7.60 -14.33
N TRP A 23 3.92 7.64 -13.08
CA TRP A 23 3.14 6.56 -12.51
C TRP A 23 1.73 6.60 -13.11
N SER A 24 1.29 5.43 -13.59
CA SER A 24 -0.02 5.25 -14.22
C SER A 24 -0.39 3.77 -14.15
N GLU A 25 -1.61 3.43 -14.56
CA GLU A 25 -2.05 2.03 -14.72
C GLU A 25 -1.07 1.20 -15.59
N LYS A 26 -0.42 1.83 -16.59
CA LYS A 26 0.56 1.17 -17.46
C LYS A 26 1.88 0.84 -16.77
N THR A 27 2.13 1.42 -15.59
CA THR A 27 3.32 1.16 -14.79
C THR A 27 3.19 -0.15 -14.01
N LEU A 28 1.96 -0.58 -13.69
CA LEU A 28 1.67 -1.76 -12.87
C LEU A 28 2.30 -3.06 -13.42
N PRO A 29 2.20 -3.41 -14.72
CA PRO A 29 2.86 -4.60 -15.26
C PRO A 29 4.38 -4.57 -15.13
N ASN A 30 4.99 -3.38 -15.18
CA ASN A 30 6.45 -3.27 -15.07
C ASN A 30 6.92 -3.52 -13.63
N ILE A 31 6.12 -3.13 -12.64
CA ILE A 31 6.41 -3.41 -11.22
C ILE A 31 6.22 -4.89 -10.91
N LEU A 32 5.12 -5.48 -11.36
CA LEU A 32 4.90 -6.91 -11.19
C LEU A 32 6.00 -7.73 -11.86
N SER A 33 6.43 -7.33 -13.07
CA SER A 33 7.58 -7.94 -13.73
C SER A 33 8.90 -7.75 -12.95
N LEU A 34 9.11 -6.60 -12.32
CA LEU A 34 10.28 -6.37 -11.46
C LEU A 34 10.24 -7.29 -10.23
N ALA A 35 9.07 -7.42 -9.59
CA ALA A 35 8.87 -8.28 -8.43
C ALA A 35 9.12 -9.75 -8.77
N ASP A 36 8.58 -10.23 -9.89
CA ASP A 36 8.82 -11.59 -10.38
C ASP A 36 10.31 -11.84 -10.65
N LYS A 37 10.99 -10.92 -11.32
CA LYS A 37 12.44 -11.04 -11.56
C LYS A 37 13.23 -11.04 -10.26
N PHE A 38 12.79 -10.26 -9.26
CA PHE A 38 13.42 -10.25 -7.95
C PHE A 38 13.23 -11.59 -7.23
N PHE A 39 12.02 -12.16 -7.24
CA PHE A 39 11.76 -13.47 -6.66
C PHE A 39 12.54 -14.58 -7.37
N ILE A 40 12.53 -14.61 -8.70
CA ILE A 40 13.32 -15.57 -9.50
C ILE A 40 14.81 -15.45 -9.16
N ASN A 41 15.35 -14.23 -9.02
CA ASN A 41 16.75 -14.01 -8.66
C ASN A 41 17.09 -14.49 -7.23
N CYS A 42 16.08 -14.63 -6.37
CA CYS A 42 16.22 -15.15 -5.01
C CYS A 42 15.92 -16.66 -4.92
N ASP A 43 15.80 -17.36 -6.05
CA ASP A 43 15.35 -18.76 -6.13
C ASP A 43 13.96 -18.97 -5.49
N LEU A 44 13.13 -17.94 -5.52
CA LEU A 44 11.75 -17.94 -5.02
C LEU A 44 10.77 -18.07 -6.19
N PRO A 45 9.61 -18.71 -5.99
CA PRO A 45 8.57 -18.77 -7.00
C PRO A 45 8.10 -17.35 -7.38
N PRO A 46 7.99 -17.04 -8.69
CA PRO A 46 7.35 -15.81 -9.14
C PRO A 46 5.85 -15.85 -8.79
N GLY A 47 5.21 -14.68 -8.73
CA GLY A 47 3.82 -14.58 -8.27
C GLY A 47 2.83 -15.23 -9.22
N PHE A 48 3.09 -15.14 -10.52
CA PHE A 48 2.41 -15.93 -11.53
C PHE A 48 3.42 -16.36 -12.59
N THR A 49 3.83 -17.62 -12.59
CA THR A 49 4.53 -18.18 -13.74
C THR A 49 3.63 -18.02 -14.96
N PRO A 50 4.09 -17.45 -16.10
CA PRO A 50 3.33 -17.36 -17.34
C PRO A 50 3.26 -18.76 -17.98
N SER A 51 2.71 -19.72 -17.27
CA SER A 51 2.36 -21.04 -17.79
C SER A 51 0.93 -20.97 -18.30
N ILE A 52 0.69 -21.61 -19.43
CA ILE A 52 -0.63 -21.78 -20.06
C ILE A 52 -1.64 -22.42 -19.06
N GLU A 53 -1.16 -23.09 -18.01
CA GLU A 53 -1.95 -23.71 -16.94
C GLU A 53 -2.63 -22.68 -16.00
N ALA A 54 -2.05 -21.50 -15.81
CA ALA A 54 -2.63 -20.44 -14.98
C ALA A 54 -4.04 -20.05 -15.46
N LYS A 55 -4.27 -20.02 -16.78
CA LYS A 55 -5.58 -19.74 -17.39
C LYS A 55 -6.67 -20.72 -16.93
N SER A 56 -6.32 -21.99 -16.67
CA SER A 56 -7.27 -23.02 -16.21
C SER A 56 -7.49 -22.97 -14.70
N GLN A 57 -6.46 -22.61 -13.92
CA GLN A 57 -6.50 -22.58 -12.45
C GLN A 57 -7.22 -21.35 -11.89
N LEU A 58 -7.24 -20.22 -12.61
CA LEU A 58 -7.95 -19.00 -12.20
C LEU A 58 -9.47 -19.20 -12.05
N SER A 59 -10.07 -20.11 -12.82
CA SER A 59 -11.47 -20.50 -12.66
C SER A 59 -11.73 -21.40 -11.43
N LYS A 60 -10.65 -21.88 -10.79
CA LYS A 60 -10.63 -22.79 -9.63
C LYS A 60 -10.04 -22.13 -8.37
N MET A 61 -9.36 -20.99 -8.48
CA MET A 61 -8.87 -20.25 -7.32
C MET A 61 -10.06 -19.81 -6.47
N ASN A 62 -9.99 -20.20 -5.20
CA ASN A 62 -10.94 -19.84 -4.17
C ASN A 62 -10.16 -19.13 -3.07
N VAL A 63 -10.81 -18.43 -2.15
CA VAL A 63 -10.11 -17.88 -0.97
C VAL A 63 -9.33 -18.98 -0.22
N ALA A 64 -9.79 -20.24 -0.31
CA ALA A 64 -9.08 -21.42 0.16
C ALA A 64 -7.76 -21.77 -0.55
N SER A 65 -7.39 -21.11 -1.67
CA SER A 65 -6.08 -21.28 -2.31
C SER A 65 -4.99 -20.42 -1.68
N PHE A 66 -5.36 -19.43 -0.86
CA PHE A 66 -4.39 -18.76 0.00
C PHE A 66 -3.97 -19.66 1.17
N PRO A 67 -2.77 -19.46 1.71
CA PRO A 67 -2.31 -20.20 2.87
C PRO A 67 -3.33 -20.13 4.04
N PRO A 68 -3.69 -21.27 4.68
CA PRO A 68 -4.73 -21.28 5.72
C PRO A 68 -4.49 -20.32 6.87
N HIS A 69 -3.23 -20.08 7.23
CA HIS A 69 -2.86 -19.15 8.30
C HIS A 69 -3.11 -17.69 7.92
N LEU A 70 -2.91 -17.30 6.65
CA LEU A 70 -3.34 -15.98 6.15
C LEU A 70 -4.86 -15.86 6.25
N ILE A 71 -5.61 -16.87 5.83
CA ILE A 71 -7.08 -16.84 5.91
C ILE A 71 -7.57 -16.73 7.35
N ASN A 72 -7.00 -17.52 8.26
CA ASN A 72 -7.34 -17.45 9.68
C ASN A 72 -7.00 -16.07 10.27
N TYR A 73 -5.85 -15.50 9.89
CA TYR A 73 -5.47 -14.14 10.28
C TYR A 73 -6.49 -13.12 9.77
N LEU A 74 -6.82 -13.13 8.47
CA LEU A 74 -7.79 -12.21 7.87
C LEU A 74 -9.18 -12.34 8.54
N GLN A 75 -9.62 -13.57 8.85
CA GLN A 75 -10.87 -13.81 9.55
C GLN A 75 -10.86 -13.23 10.96
N ALA A 76 -9.84 -13.54 11.77
CA ALA A 76 -9.70 -13.00 13.11
C ALA A 76 -9.61 -11.46 13.11
N PHE A 77 -8.90 -10.92 12.13
CA PHE A 77 -8.71 -9.49 11.95
C PHE A 77 -10.01 -8.77 11.57
N THR A 78 -10.78 -9.29 10.60
CA THR A 78 -12.09 -8.72 10.23
C THR A 78 -13.11 -8.78 11.37
N ALA A 79 -13.03 -9.79 12.25
CA ALA A 79 -13.94 -9.90 13.39
C ALA A 79 -13.73 -8.80 14.45
N GLN A 80 -12.56 -8.15 14.45
CA GLN A 80 -12.20 -7.11 15.42
C GLN A 80 -12.48 -5.68 14.92
N LEU A 81 -12.78 -5.51 13.63
CA LEU A 81 -12.85 -4.19 13.00
C LEU A 81 -14.23 -3.92 12.42
N ASN A 82 -14.92 -2.95 13.02
CA ASN A 82 -16.19 -2.44 12.51
C ASN A 82 -15.96 -1.59 11.26
N GLY A 83 -16.79 -1.78 10.23
CA GLY A 83 -16.75 -0.96 9.00
C GLY A 83 -15.71 -1.38 7.96
N ILE A 84 -14.96 -2.46 8.21
CA ILE A 84 -14.01 -3.01 7.23
C ILE A 84 -14.70 -4.11 6.39
N PRO A 85 -14.36 -4.25 5.09
CA PRO A 85 -14.90 -5.32 4.27
C PRO A 85 -14.73 -6.70 4.89
N SER A 86 -15.76 -7.54 4.80
CA SER A 86 -15.63 -8.94 5.20
C SER A 86 -14.89 -9.75 4.14
N LEU A 87 -14.14 -10.76 4.60
CA LEU A 87 -13.48 -11.71 3.70
C LEU A 87 -14.56 -12.40 2.84
N PRO A 88 -14.46 -12.34 1.50
CA PRO A 88 -15.47 -12.96 0.64
C PRO A 88 -15.50 -14.48 0.89
N LYS A 89 -16.70 -15.03 1.08
CA LYS A 89 -16.88 -16.48 1.32
C LYS A 89 -16.43 -17.32 0.12
N LYS A 90 -16.51 -16.76 -1.08
CA LYS A 90 -16.12 -17.40 -2.33
C LYS A 90 -15.86 -16.34 -3.40
N MET A 91 -14.83 -16.57 -4.23
CA MET A 91 -14.60 -15.74 -5.41
C MET A 91 -15.61 -16.09 -6.53
N PRO A 92 -16.30 -15.10 -7.11
CA PRO A 92 -17.27 -15.33 -8.17
C PRO A 92 -16.58 -15.77 -9.47
N LYS A 93 -17.23 -16.67 -10.21
CA LYS A 93 -16.77 -17.03 -11.56
C LYS A 93 -17.13 -15.91 -12.54
N ARG A 94 -16.14 -15.10 -12.92
CA ARG A 94 -16.30 -14.03 -13.90
C ARG A 94 -16.41 -14.61 -15.32
N ARG A 95 -17.31 -14.06 -16.14
CA ARG A 95 -17.54 -14.47 -17.55
C ARG A 95 -17.06 -13.43 -18.56
N SER A 96 -17.04 -12.16 -18.18
CA SER A 96 -16.53 -11.07 -19.03
C SER A 96 -15.00 -11.19 -19.15
N PRO A 97 -14.42 -11.11 -20.36
CA PRO A 97 -12.97 -11.12 -20.55
C PRO A 97 -12.25 -10.07 -19.70
N LEU A 98 -12.76 -8.83 -19.65
CA LEU A 98 -12.18 -7.75 -18.86
C LEU A 98 -12.16 -8.08 -17.36
N LYS A 99 -13.29 -8.53 -16.81
CA LYS A 99 -13.40 -8.89 -15.39
C LYS A 99 -12.56 -10.12 -15.05
N ILE A 100 -12.35 -11.03 -16.01
CA ILE A 100 -11.42 -12.14 -15.84
C ILE A 100 -10.01 -11.57 -15.70
N GLU A 101 -9.54 -10.72 -16.61
CA GLU A 101 -8.20 -10.11 -16.52
C GLU A 101 -7.99 -9.35 -15.20
N HIS A 102 -8.95 -8.52 -14.78
CA HIS A 102 -8.87 -7.84 -13.47
C HIS A 102 -8.77 -8.84 -12.31
N ALA A 103 -9.58 -9.90 -12.29
CA ALA A 103 -9.48 -10.91 -11.25
C ALA A 103 -8.10 -11.60 -11.21
N ARG A 104 -7.45 -11.79 -12.37
CA ARG A 104 -6.07 -12.32 -12.43
C ARG A 104 -5.08 -11.35 -11.81
N LEU A 105 -5.15 -10.09 -12.23
CA LEU A 105 -4.30 -9.03 -11.72
C LEU A 105 -4.38 -8.94 -10.19
N ILE A 106 -5.61 -9.01 -9.63
CA ILE A 106 -5.80 -8.99 -8.18
C ILE A 106 -5.11 -10.17 -7.49
N LEU A 107 -5.14 -11.36 -8.08
CA LEU A 107 -4.47 -12.52 -7.49
C LEU A 107 -2.95 -12.38 -7.54
N GLU A 108 -2.40 -11.82 -8.61
CA GLU A 108 -0.97 -11.57 -8.75
C GLU A 108 -0.48 -10.51 -7.76
N ILE A 109 -1.23 -9.42 -7.61
CA ILE A 109 -0.96 -8.38 -6.61
C ILE A 109 -1.07 -8.98 -5.20
N SER A 110 -2.14 -9.75 -4.95
CA SER A 110 -2.38 -10.41 -3.67
C SER A 110 -1.22 -11.34 -3.29
N TYR A 111 -0.69 -12.08 -4.27
CA TYR A 111 0.49 -12.91 -4.06
C TYR A 111 1.68 -12.07 -3.63
N ASN A 112 1.97 -10.97 -4.33
CA ASN A 112 3.12 -10.11 -4.03
C ASN A 112 3.10 -9.50 -2.62
N PHE A 113 1.92 -9.26 -2.04
CA PHE A 113 1.79 -8.76 -0.66
C PHE A 113 1.79 -9.86 0.39
N THR A 114 1.39 -11.07 0.03
CA THR A 114 1.25 -12.19 0.97
C THR A 114 2.49 -13.07 0.98
N PHE A 115 3.22 -13.17 -0.12
CA PHE A 115 4.50 -13.85 -0.19
C PHE A 115 5.66 -12.85 -0.03
N PRO A 116 6.76 -13.20 0.66
CA PRO A 116 7.03 -14.44 1.39
C PRO A 116 6.47 -14.49 2.83
N ILE A 117 5.84 -13.41 3.29
CA ILE A 117 5.40 -13.22 4.68
C ILE A 117 4.51 -14.37 5.18
N PHE A 118 3.66 -14.90 4.31
CA PHE A 118 2.68 -15.96 4.56
C PHE A 118 2.95 -17.22 3.72
N ALA A 119 4.15 -17.37 3.15
CA ALA A 119 4.44 -18.44 2.19
C ALA A 119 4.41 -19.85 2.79
N GLU A 120 4.82 -19.99 4.06
CA GLU A 120 4.91 -21.27 4.73
C GLU A 120 4.63 -21.13 6.22
N ASN A 121 4.23 -22.25 6.83
CA ASN A 121 3.89 -22.49 8.22
C ASN A 121 5.08 -22.24 9.19
N ARG A 122 5.69 -21.06 9.14
CA ARG A 122 6.90 -20.72 9.88
C ARG A 122 6.57 -19.60 10.84
N ASN A 123 6.63 -19.92 12.13
CA ASN A 123 6.65 -18.97 13.24
C ASN A 123 7.85 -17.99 13.22
N ASP A 124 8.52 -17.84 12.06
CA ASP A 124 9.73 -17.05 11.87
C ASP A 124 9.57 -16.15 10.65
N ILE A 125 8.78 -15.07 10.78
CA ILE A 125 8.99 -13.85 9.96
C ILE A 125 10.47 -13.41 10.09
N ASN A 126 11.12 -13.75 11.22
CA ASN A 126 12.56 -13.67 11.50
C ASN A 126 13.48 -14.47 10.55
N SER A 127 12.93 -15.21 9.58
CA SER A 127 13.72 -16.03 8.65
C SER A 127 13.99 -15.37 7.30
N LEU A 128 13.42 -14.19 7.01
CA LEU A 128 13.84 -13.37 5.87
C LEU A 128 15.12 -12.63 6.24
N GLY A 129 16.14 -12.75 5.40
CA GLY A 129 17.40 -12.01 5.51
C GLY A 129 17.82 -11.46 4.16
N GLY A 130 18.83 -10.60 4.15
CA GLY A 130 19.33 -9.97 2.92
C GLY A 130 18.58 -8.68 2.58
N GLU A 131 18.31 -8.47 1.29
CA GLU A 131 17.78 -7.23 0.71
C GLU A 131 16.27 -7.02 0.94
N ILE A 132 15.83 -7.05 2.21
CA ILE A 132 14.42 -6.85 2.61
C ILE A 132 13.94 -5.43 2.25
N GLY A 133 14.82 -4.43 2.37
CA GLY A 133 14.51 -3.05 1.99
C GLY A 133 14.05 -2.95 0.54
N PHE A 134 14.76 -3.62 -0.38
CA PHE A 134 14.40 -3.61 -1.80
C PHE A 134 13.06 -4.30 -2.08
N LEU A 135 12.70 -5.36 -1.34
CA LEU A 135 11.36 -5.96 -1.44
C LEU A 135 10.28 -4.98 -0.97
N ARG A 136 10.51 -4.33 0.17
CA ARG A 136 9.59 -3.32 0.74
C ARG A 136 9.41 -2.12 -0.19
N ASP A 137 10.45 -1.73 -0.89
CA ASP A 137 10.43 -0.67 -1.90
C ASP A 137 9.53 -1.03 -3.09
N ILE A 138 9.68 -2.25 -3.63
CA ILE A 138 8.80 -2.77 -4.69
C ILE A 138 7.36 -2.84 -4.20
N GLN A 139 7.14 -3.37 -2.99
CA GLN A 139 5.80 -3.52 -2.41
C GLN A 139 5.14 -2.18 -2.13
N SER A 140 5.88 -1.16 -1.66
CA SER A 140 5.35 0.19 -1.47
C SER A 140 4.89 0.79 -2.79
N LEU A 141 5.68 0.64 -3.85
CA LEU A 141 5.31 1.16 -5.15
C LEU A 141 4.11 0.41 -5.75
N LEU A 142 4.07 -0.91 -5.59
CA LEU A 142 2.90 -1.72 -5.95
C LEU A 142 1.66 -1.30 -5.15
N PHE A 143 1.83 -0.96 -3.88
CA PHE A 143 0.75 -0.54 -2.99
C PHE A 143 0.11 0.74 -3.51
N LEU A 144 0.91 1.77 -3.78
CA LEU A 144 0.44 3.06 -4.29
C LEU A 144 -0.30 2.89 -5.62
N LEU A 145 0.26 2.14 -6.58
CA LEU A 145 -0.42 1.88 -7.84
C LEU A 145 -1.71 1.08 -7.66
N THR A 146 -1.74 0.14 -6.73
CA THR A 146 -2.95 -0.65 -6.45
C THR A 146 -4.04 0.25 -5.88
N THR A 147 -3.71 1.10 -4.89
CA THR A 147 -4.68 2.00 -4.28
C THR A 147 -5.22 3.03 -5.27
N GLU A 148 -4.35 3.61 -6.10
CA GLU A 148 -4.72 4.72 -6.99
C GLU A 148 -5.39 4.27 -8.28
N TYR A 149 -4.99 3.13 -8.86
CA TYR A 149 -5.50 2.69 -10.17
C TYR A 149 -6.37 1.45 -10.09
N VAL A 150 -6.03 0.49 -9.24
CA VAL A 150 -6.73 -0.81 -9.21
C VAL A 150 -8.02 -0.74 -8.41
N LEU A 151 -8.00 -0.17 -7.20
CA LEU A 151 -9.21 -0.06 -6.37
C LEU A 151 -10.34 0.72 -7.07
N PRO A 152 -10.10 1.89 -7.69
CA PRO A 152 -11.16 2.64 -8.36
C PRO A 152 -11.74 1.89 -9.57
N VAL A 153 -10.91 1.14 -10.31
CA VAL A 153 -11.36 0.29 -11.41
C VAL A 153 -12.29 -0.81 -10.90
N LEU A 154 -11.94 -1.50 -9.80
CA LEU A 154 -12.80 -2.52 -9.21
C LEU A 154 -14.13 -1.96 -8.70
N GLN A 155 -14.10 -0.77 -8.08
CA GLN A 155 -15.30 -0.06 -7.64
C GLN A 155 -16.21 0.27 -8.84
N LYS A 156 -15.65 0.88 -9.89
CA LYS A 156 -16.38 1.23 -11.12
C LYS A 156 -16.99 0.01 -11.81
N GLU A 157 -16.24 -1.09 -11.86
CA GLU A 157 -16.68 -2.36 -12.46
C GLU A 157 -17.58 -3.20 -11.54
N GLN A 158 -17.87 -2.74 -10.33
CA GLN A 158 -18.68 -3.42 -9.32
C GLN A 158 -18.17 -4.85 -9.02
N MET A 159 -16.85 -4.98 -8.85
CA MET A 159 -16.16 -6.23 -8.51
C MET A 159 -15.94 -6.32 -7.00
N THR A 160 -17.04 -6.34 -6.25
CA THR A 160 -17.04 -6.20 -4.78
C THR A 160 -16.22 -7.27 -4.06
N GLU A 161 -16.26 -8.53 -4.50
CA GLU A 161 -15.51 -9.60 -3.83
C GLU A 161 -14.00 -9.44 -3.99
N GLU A 162 -13.53 -9.09 -5.18
CA GLU A 162 -12.12 -8.78 -5.46
C GLU A 162 -11.69 -7.53 -4.70
N LEU A 163 -12.52 -6.49 -4.68
CA LEU A 163 -12.27 -5.24 -3.94
C LEU A 163 -12.10 -5.53 -2.45
N ASN A 164 -12.99 -6.33 -1.86
CA ASN A 164 -12.93 -6.70 -0.45
C ASN A 164 -11.66 -7.51 -0.15
N LEU A 165 -11.34 -8.50 -1.00
CA LEU A 165 -10.14 -9.32 -0.83
C LEU A 165 -8.86 -8.47 -0.88
N ILE A 166 -8.69 -7.65 -1.92
CA ILE A 166 -7.46 -6.87 -2.06
C ILE A 166 -7.34 -5.81 -0.96
N THR A 167 -8.46 -5.19 -0.55
CA THR A 167 -8.47 -4.24 0.57
C THR A 167 -7.97 -4.90 1.86
N LEU A 168 -8.44 -6.11 2.15
CA LEU A 168 -8.00 -6.85 3.34
C LEU A 168 -6.53 -7.25 3.28
N ILE A 169 -6.03 -7.59 2.10
CA ILE A 169 -4.63 -7.92 1.90
C ILE A 169 -3.74 -6.69 2.07
N LEU A 170 -4.09 -5.56 1.45
CA LEU A 170 -3.37 -4.29 1.60
C LEU A 170 -3.35 -3.85 3.07
N LEU A 171 -4.50 -3.89 3.73
CA LEU A 171 -4.61 -3.52 5.13
C LEU A 171 -3.75 -4.42 6.03
N SER A 172 -3.79 -5.75 5.82
CA SER A 172 -2.97 -6.69 6.59
C SER A 172 -1.48 -6.51 6.31
N HIS A 173 -1.13 -6.22 5.06
CA HIS A 173 0.24 -5.92 4.66
C HIS A 173 0.78 -4.69 5.40
N CYS A 174 0.02 -3.59 5.48
CA CYS A 174 0.40 -2.42 6.27
C CYS A 174 0.72 -2.80 7.72
N LEU A 175 -0.17 -3.57 8.35
CA LEU A 175 -0.05 -3.89 9.78
C LEU A 175 1.08 -4.87 10.11
N ILE A 176 1.46 -5.73 9.17
CA ILE A 176 2.46 -6.77 9.42
C ILE A 176 3.81 -6.39 8.84
N ALA A 177 3.85 -6.01 7.56
CA ALA A 177 5.12 -5.76 6.87
C ALA A 177 5.80 -4.48 7.37
N TRP A 178 5.05 -3.56 7.97
CA TRP A 178 5.53 -2.24 8.39
C TRP A 178 5.37 -1.97 9.89
N HIS A 179 5.10 -3.00 10.70
CA HIS A 179 4.95 -2.85 12.16
C HIS A 179 6.19 -2.25 12.85
N ASP A 180 7.37 -2.44 12.25
CA ASP A 180 8.66 -1.91 12.69
C ASP A 180 8.93 -0.47 12.22
N ASN A 181 8.11 0.07 11.31
CA ASN A 181 8.10 1.48 10.93
C ASN A 181 6.67 2.06 11.05
N PRO A 182 6.26 2.43 12.28
CA PRO A 182 4.91 2.93 12.55
C PRO A 182 4.53 4.21 11.77
N ALA A 183 5.50 5.07 11.45
CA ALA A 183 5.25 6.29 10.68
C ALA A 183 4.83 5.94 9.24
N HIS A 184 5.60 5.08 8.56
CA HIS A 184 5.27 4.61 7.21
C HIS A 184 4.01 3.74 7.18
N GLN A 185 3.82 2.86 8.17
CA GLN A 185 2.60 2.08 8.33
C GLN A 185 1.35 2.97 8.33
N ASN A 186 1.35 4.04 9.13
CA ASN A 186 0.21 4.95 9.18
C ASN A 186 0.05 5.77 7.90
N HIS A 187 1.15 6.10 7.20
CA HIS A 187 1.07 6.75 5.90
C HIS A 187 0.39 5.85 4.84
N LEU A 188 0.77 4.57 4.74
CA LEU A 188 0.10 3.62 3.83
C LEU A 188 -1.38 3.40 4.20
N LEU A 189 -1.71 3.38 5.49
CA LEU A 189 -3.11 3.32 5.94
C LEU A 189 -3.91 4.57 5.54
N TYR A 190 -3.30 5.75 5.60
CA TYR A 190 -3.91 6.98 5.09
C TYR A 190 -4.26 6.84 3.60
N VAL A 191 -3.28 6.47 2.76
CA VAL A 191 -3.48 6.31 1.31
C VAL A 191 -4.60 5.31 1.01
N LEU A 192 -4.63 4.18 1.72
CA LEU A 192 -5.67 3.18 1.55
C LEU A 192 -7.05 3.71 1.94
N PHE A 193 -7.18 4.34 3.11
CA PHE A 193 -8.47 4.83 3.61
C PHE A 193 -9.02 6.00 2.79
N GLU A 194 -8.15 6.87 2.28
CA GLU A 194 -8.53 7.94 1.37
C GLU A 194 -9.18 7.38 0.10
N ASN A 195 -8.54 6.38 -0.54
CA ASN A 195 -9.06 5.73 -1.75
C ASN A 195 -10.33 4.89 -1.51
N LEU A 196 -10.59 4.50 -0.26
CA LEU A 196 -11.83 3.82 0.15
C LEU A 196 -12.94 4.80 0.57
N GLY A 197 -12.67 6.11 0.61
CA GLY A 197 -13.62 7.14 1.03
C GLY A 197 -13.79 7.26 2.55
N PHE A 198 -12.90 6.67 3.35
CA PHE A 198 -12.91 6.76 4.81
C PHE A 198 -12.11 7.99 5.28
N TYR A 199 -12.53 9.19 4.85
CA TYR A 199 -11.73 10.40 4.97
C TYR A 199 -11.35 10.81 6.41
N GLU A 200 -12.22 10.60 7.40
CA GLU A 200 -11.87 10.88 8.80
C GLU A 200 -10.77 9.96 9.31
N LEU A 201 -10.92 8.64 9.09
CA LEU A 201 -9.91 7.66 9.45
C LEU A 201 -8.60 7.90 8.68
N ALA A 202 -8.68 8.28 7.41
CA ALA A 202 -7.52 8.63 6.60
C ALA A 202 -6.74 9.79 7.23
N ARG A 203 -7.44 10.88 7.61
CA ARG A 203 -6.83 12.03 8.31
C ARG A 203 -6.20 11.65 9.65
N GLU A 204 -6.88 10.84 10.46
CA GLU A 204 -6.33 10.36 11.74
C GLU A 204 -5.01 9.59 11.55
N ARG A 205 -4.96 8.73 10.51
CA ARG A 205 -3.74 7.99 10.17
C ARG A 205 -2.65 8.90 9.65
N LEU A 206 -2.97 9.87 8.80
CA LEU A 206 -1.99 10.84 8.30
C LEU A 206 -1.40 11.69 9.44
N TYR A 207 -2.23 12.17 10.36
CA TYR A 207 -1.77 12.90 11.54
C TYR A 207 -0.88 12.03 12.43
N THR A 208 -1.25 10.76 12.63
CA THR A 208 -0.44 9.80 13.39
C THR A 208 0.91 9.56 12.71
N ALA A 209 0.94 9.41 11.38
CA ALA A 209 2.16 9.28 10.61
C ALA A 209 3.08 10.49 10.80
N PHE A 210 2.53 11.71 10.69
CA PHE A 210 3.26 12.96 10.99
C PHE A 210 3.85 12.96 12.41
N LYS A 211 3.04 12.67 13.44
CA LYS A 211 3.51 12.69 14.84
C LYS A 211 4.63 11.70 15.14
N LEU A 212 4.72 10.62 14.36
CA LEU A 212 5.75 9.59 14.50
C LEU A 212 6.99 9.85 13.66
N THR A 213 6.95 10.87 12.79
CA THR A 213 8.07 11.26 11.92
C THR A 213 8.95 12.27 12.63
N SER A 214 10.26 12.04 12.62
CA SER A 214 11.19 12.97 13.25
C SER A 214 11.26 14.28 12.47
N PRO A 215 11.34 15.45 13.12
CA PRO A 215 11.54 16.72 12.42
C PRO A 215 12.84 16.82 11.62
N PHE A 216 13.78 15.88 11.79
CA PHE A 216 15.03 15.83 11.03
C PHE A 216 14.99 14.82 9.87
N GLU A 217 13.87 14.11 9.68
CA GLU A 217 13.69 13.20 8.56
C GLU A 217 13.25 13.96 7.31
N HIS A 218 13.80 13.57 6.15
CA HIS A 218 13.52 14.18 4.85
C HIS A 218 12.02 14.18 4.47
N GLU A 219 11.23 13.25 5.02
CA GLU A 219 9.80 13.13 4.76
C GLU A 219 8.91 13.99 5.70
N TYR A 220 9.50 14.68 6.68
CA TYR A 220 8.75 15.46 7.68
C TYR A 220 7.89 16.54 7.04
N MET A 221 8.49 17.41 6.22
CA MET A 221 7.77 18.51 5.58
C MET A 221 6.73 18.03 4.57
N THR A 222 7.00 16.92 3.87
CA THR A 222 6.01 16.28 3.00
C THR A 222 4.77 15.82 3.77
N LYS A 223 4.93 15.26 4.98
CA LYS A 223 3.79 14.86 5.83
C LYS A 223 3.06 16.06 6.44
N VAL A 224 3.78 17.14 6.75
CA VAL A 224 3.17 18.42 7.17
C VAL A 224 2.26 18.95 6.08
N GLN A 225 2.78 19.07 4.85
CA GLN A 225 2.02 19.54 3.70
C GLN A 225 0.82 18.64 3.42
N ALA A 226 1.00 17.32 3.40
CA ALA A 226 -0.09 16.39 3.16
C ALA A 226 -1.22 16.53 4.19
N TYR A 227 -0.88 16.63 5.48
CA TYR A 227 -1.90 16.76 6.53
C TYR A 227 -2.61 18.12 6.46
N TRP A 228 -1.85 19.20 6.22
CA TRP A 228 -2.42 20.52 6.01
C TRP A 228 -3.39 20.54 4.83
N THR A 229 -2.99 20.03 3.65
CA THR A 229 -3.87 19.92 2.48
C THR A 229 -5.13 19.13 2.80
N ALA A 230 -5.03 18.01 3.52
CA ALA A 230 -6.18 17.21 3.91
C ALA A 230 -7.16 17.95 4.85
N LEU A 231 -6.69 18.93 5.64
CA LEU A 231 -7.54 19.81 6.45
C LEU A 231 -8.22 20.88 5.58
N ILE A 232 -7.48 21.46 4.62
CA ILE A 232 -8.01 22.42 3.65
C ILE A 232 -9.12 21.80 2.80
N ASP A 233 -8.89 20.61 2.24
CA ASP A 233 -9.88 19.89 1.42
C ASP A 233 -11.16 19.58 2.21
N ALA A 234 -11.03 19.40 3.53
CA ALA A 234 -12.14 19.20 4.45
C ALA A 234 -12.80 20.51 4.91
N LYS A 235 -12.32 21.67 4.45
CA LYS A 235 -12.74 23.02 4.86
C LYS A 235 -12.54 23.29 6.37
N ARG A 236 -11.52 22.68 6.97
CA ARG A 236 -11.17 22.83 8.40
C ARG A 236 -10.04 23.84 8.59
N PHE A 237 -10.27 25.08 8.14
CA PHE A 237 -9.23 26.12 8.08
C PHE A 237 -8.66 26.50 9.45
N ASP A 238 -9.49 26.59 10.48
CA ASP A 238 -9.03 26.91 11.85
C ASP A 238 -8.08 25.84 12.39
N GLU A 239 -8.37 24.57 12.11
CA GLU A 239 -7.52 23.45 12.54
C GLU A 239 -6.23 23.37 11.74
N ALA A 240 -6.29 23.73 10.44
CA ALA A 240 -5.13 23.84 9.59
C ALA A 240 -4.17 24.93 10.10
N GLU A 241 -4.71 26.09 10.49
CA GLU A 241 -3.93 27.18 11.09
C GLU A 241 -3.30 26.74 12.42
N GLU A 242 -4.09 26.19 13.34
CA GLU A 242 -3.57 25.73 14.63
C GLU A 242 -2.47 24.68 14.46
N PHE A 243 -2.65 23.75 13.51
CA PHE A 243 -1.66 22.75 13.17
C PHE A 243 -0.34 23.39 12.72
N LEU A 244 -0.37 24.29 11.73
CA LEU A 244 0.84 24.91 11.19
C LEU A 244 1.59 25.75 12.23
N LEU A 245 0.87 26.49 13.08
CA LEU A 245 1.49 27.26 14.16
C LEU A 245 2.19 26.36 15.18
N ARG A 246 1.61 25.19 15.48
CA ARG A 246 2.26 24.18 16.34
C ARG A 246 3.49 23.59 15.65
N VAL A 247 3.43 23.30 14.36
CA VAL A 247 4.57 22.78 13.60
C VAL A 247 5.72 23.80 13.58
N LEU A 248 5.44 25.07 13.30
CA LEU A 248 6.43 26.15 13.31
C LEU A 248 7.17 26.25 14.66
N ARG A 249 6.46 26.09 15.77
CA ARG A 249 7.05 26.14 17.12
C ARG A 249 8.03 25.00 17.42
N HIS A 250 7.85 23.85 16.77
CA HIS A 250 8.56 22.61 17.11
C HIS A 250 9.47 22.09 15.99
N SER A 251 9.49 22.77 14.85
CA SER A 251 10.34 22.40 13.71
C SER A 251 11.74 23.02 13.82
N PRO A 252 12.76 22.41 13.21
CA PRO A 252 14.06 23.03 12.98
C PRO A 252 13.92 24.32 12.16
N GLU A 253 14.86 25.25 12.35
CA GLU A 253 14.88 26.54 11.64
C GLU A 253 14.93 26.38 10.12
N GLU A 254 15.51 25.28 9.64
CA GLU A 254 15.61 24.92 8.22
C GLU A 254 14.23 24.85 7.53
N HIS A 255 13.15 24.59 8.29
CA HIS A 255 11.79 24.50 7.75
C HIS A 255 11.02 25.82 7.78
N PHE A 256 11.56 26.87 8.41
CA PHE A 256 10.76 28.07 8.74
C PHE A 256 10.26 28.83 7.52
N GLU A 257 11.06 28.94 6.46
CA GLU A 257 10.64 29.66 5.25
C GLU A 257 9.48 28.93 4.55
N GLU A 258 9.61 27.61 4.36
CA GLU A 258 8.54 26.78 3.78
C GLU A 258 7.25 26.83 4.65
N LEU A 259 7.38 26.77 5.98
CA LEU A 259 6.23 26.87 6.88
C LEU A 259 5.54 28.24 6.83
N LYS A 260 6.29 29.34 6.69
CA LYS A 260 5.71 30.68 6.54
C LYS A 260 4.90 30.79 5.25
N GLU A 261 5.40 30.22 4.15
CA GLU A 261 4.69 30.19 2.86
C GLU A 261 3.36 29.43 2.99
N ILE A 262 3.38 28.26 3.63
CA ILE A 262 2.16 27.45 3.85
C ILE A 262 1.16 28.18 4.76
N ILE A 263 1.63 28.83 5.83
CA ILE A 263 0.77 29.63 6.72
C ILE A 263 0.13 30.80 5.98
N GLN A 264 0.88 31.52 5.15
CA GLN A 264 0.34 32.60 4.34
C GLN A 264 -0.73 32.08 3.38
N LEU A 265 -0.46 30.98 2.68
CA LEU A 265 -1.41 30.36 1.77
C LEU A 265 -2.69 29.89 2.49
N ASN A 266 -2.57 29.38 3.72
CA ASN A 266 -3.72 29.02 4.55
C ASN A 266 -4.64 30.22 4.81
N PHE A 267 -4.08 31.39 5.15
CA PHE A 267 -4.87 32.61 5.33
C PHE A 267 -5.55 33.04 4.03
N GLU A 268 -4.85 33.00 2.91
CA GLU A 268 -5.42 33.37 1.60
C GLU A 268 -6.61 32.47 1.22
N LEU A 269 -6.53 31.18 1.51
CA LEU A 269 -7.61 30.21 1.24
C LEU A 269 -8.80 30.34 2.20
N HIS A 270 -8.57 30.72 3.46
CA HIS A 270 -9.65 30.87 4.45
C HIS A 270 -10.59 32.05 4.11
N TYR A 271 -10.08 33.11 3.48
CA TYR A 271 -10.84 34.32 3.18
C TYR A 271 -11.37 34.41 1.73
N GLN A 272 -11.37 33.32 0.98
CA GLN A 272 -11.99 33.18 -0.35
C GLN A 272 -13.35 32.48 -0.28
#